data_AF-A0AAE0V9V6-F1
#
_entry.id   AF-A0AAE0V9V6-F1
#
_cell.length_a   1.000
_cell.length_b   1.000
_cell.length_c   1.000
_cell.angle_alpha   90.00
_cell.angle_beta   90.00
_cell.angle_gamma   90.00
#
_symmetry.space_group_name_H-M   'P 1'
#
loop_
_entity.id
_entity.type
_entity.pdbx_description
1 polymer ?
#
loop_
_entity_poly.entity_id
_entity_poly.type
_entity_poly.pdbx_seq_one_letter_code
_entity_poly.pdbx_strand_id
1 'polypeptide(L)'
;MDRTEENRQEYKESQRRVKREVSKAKQKAYDELYTRLDTREGEKDLYRLARQRDRDGKDVQQVRVIKDRDGRVLTSEQSVQRRWKEYFEELMNEENEREKRVEGVNSVEQKVDKIRKDEVRKALKRMKSGKAVGPDDIPVEVWKCLGEAAVEFLTSLFNRVLESERMPEEWRRSVLVPIFKNKGDVQSCSNYRGIKLMSHTMKLWERVVEARLRKVVEICEQQYGFMPRKSTTDAIFALRILMEKYRNGQRELHCVFVDLEKAYDRVPRKELWYCMRKSGVAGKYVRVVQDMYERSRTVVKCAVGQTEEFKVEVGLHQGSALSPFLFAIVMDQLSEEVRQESPWTMMFTDDIVICSESREQVEENLERWRFALERRGMKVSRSKTEYMCVNEREGSGTVRLQGEEVKKVQEFKYLGSTVQSNGECGKEVKKRVQAGWNGWRKVWGVLCDRKISARIKGKVYRTVVRPAMLYGLETVSLRKRQESELEVAELKMLRFSLGVTRLDRIRNEYIRGTAHVGCLGDKVREARLRWFGHVQRRESEYIGRRMLDMELPGRRQRGGIWM
;
A
#
# COMPACT_ATOMS: atom_id res chain seq x y z
N MET A 1 -39.17 -40.65 41.09
CA MET A 1 -38.02 -41.36 40.49
C MET A 1 -37.20 -41.90 41.63
N ASP A 2 -37.15 -43.22 41.74
CA ASP A 2 -36.51 -43.92 42.84
C ASP A 2 -34.99 -43.72 42.79
N ARG A 3 -34.39 -43.22 43.87
CA ARG A 3 -32.95 -42.90 43.95
C ARG A 3 -32.16 -44.15 44.34
N THR A 4 -32.26 -45.20 43.54
CA THR A 4 -31.44 -46.41 43.68
C THR A 4 -30.03 -46.17 43.15
N GLU A 5 -29.04 -46.89 43.73
CA GLU A 5 -27.62 -46.75 43.35
C GLU A 5 -27.39 -47.14 41.88
N GLU A 6 -28.18 -48.08 41.34
CA GLU A 6 -28.20 -48.44 39.90
C GLU A 6 -28.63 -47.27 39.00
N ASN A 7 -29.74 -46.60 39.31
CA ASN A 7 -30.21 -45.43 38.55
C ASN A 7 -29.16 -44.30 38.56
N ARG A 8 -28.41 -44.16 39.66
CA ARG A 8 -27.30 -43.20 39.78
C ARG A 8 -26.09 -43.60 38.94
N GLN A 9 -25.79 -44.89 38.84
CA GLN A 9 -24.72 -45.45 38.01
C GLN A 9 -25.06 -45.25 36.52
N GLU A 10 -26.28 -45.58 36.12
CA GLU A 10 -26.78 -45.48 34.75
C GLU A 10 -26.87 -44.01 34.28
N TYR A 11 -27.25 -43.09 35.18
CA TYR A 11 -27.18 -41.65 34.93
C TYR A 11 -25.73 -41.16 34.71
N LYS A 12 -24.76 -41.63 35.52
CA LYS A 12 -23.34 -41.28 35.35
C LYS A 12 -22.78 -41.80 34.03
N GLU A 13 -23.16 -43.00 33.62
CA GLU A 13 -22.75 -43.60 32.33
C GLU A 13 -23.36 -42.86 31.14
N SER A 14 -24.65 -42.54 31.21
CA SER A 14 -25.34 -41.71 30.22
C SER A 14 -24.72 -40.32 30.11
N GLN A 15 -24.41 -39.66 31.25
CA GLN A 15 -23.67 -38.40 31.25
C GLN A 15 -22.29 -38.53 30.59
N ARG A 16 -21.54 -39.62 30.87
CA ARG A 16 -20.23 -39.86 30.25
C ARG A 16 -20.37 -40.04 28.73
N ARG A 17 -21.40 -40.77 28.28
CA ARG A 17 -21.70 -40.97 26.85
C ARG A 17 -22.05 -39.66 26.16
N VAL A 18 -22.95 -38.85 26.74
CA VAL A 18 -23.29 -37.52 26.23
C VAL A 18 -22.06 -36.61 26.19
N LYS A 19 -21.25 -36.56 27.25
CA LYS A 19 -20.00 -35.79 27.27
C LYS A 19 -19.02 -36.22 26.17
N ARG A 20 -18.89 -37.52 25.92
CA ARG A 20 -18.05 -38.06 24.82
C ARG A 20 -18.57 -37.64 23.46
N GLU A 21 -19.86 -37.79 23.19
CA GLU A 21 -20.44 -37.41 21.89
C GLU A 21 -20.40 -35.90 21.65
N VAL A 22 -20.69 -35.09 22.67
CA VAL A 22 -20.52 -33.63 22.59
C VAL A 22 -19.05 -33.25 22.34
N SER A 23 -18.09 -33.95 22.97
CA SER A 23 -16.66 -33.74 22.72
C SER A 23 -16.28 -34.06 21.28
N LYS A 24 -16.73 -35.22 20.74
CA LYS A 24 -16.50 -35.61 19.34
C LYS A 24 -17.10 -34.61 18.36
N ALA A 25 -18.34 -34.18 18.58
CA ALA A 25 -19.01 -33.20 17.72
C ALA A 25 -18.29 -31.83 17.75
N LYS A 26 -17.86 -31.37 18.93
CA LYS A 26 -17.05 -30.15 19.05
C LYS A 26 -15.71 -30.29 18.33
N GLN A 27 -15.03 -31.42 18.48
CA GLN A 27 -13.76 -31.69 17.81
C GLN A 27 -13.93 -31.65 16.28
N LYS A 28 -14.94 -32.35 15.76
CA LYS A 28 -15.28 -32.33 14.33
C LYS A 28 -15.56 -30.91 13.82
N ALA A 29 -16.38 -30.13 14.54
CA ALA A 29 -16.68 -28.75 14.18
C ALA A 29 -15.41 -27.85 14.20
N TYR A 30 -14.50 -28.07 15.15
CA TYR A 30 -13.21 -27.35 15.18
C TYR A 30 -12.29 -27.75 14.04
N ASP A 31 -12.26 -29.03 13.66
CA ASP A 31 -11.44 -29.54 12.55
C ASP A 31 -11.97 -29.06 11.18
N GLU A 32 -13.29 -28.99 11.01
CA GLU A 32 -13.94 -28.38 9.84
C GLU A 32 -13.65 -26.87 9.78
N LEU A 33 -13.79 -26.17 10.92
CA LEU A 33 -13.43 -24.76 11.01
C LEU A 33 -11.96 -24.55 10.66
N TYR A 34 -11.07 -25.41 11.16
CA TYR A 34 -9.64 -25.33 10.87
C TYR A 34 -9.36 -25.53 9.38
N THR A 35 -9.94 -26.57 8.78
CA THR A 35 -9.81 -26.86 7.34
C THR A 35 -10.28 -25.67 6.50
N ARG A 36 -11.42 -25.07 6.87
CA ARG A 36 -11.92 -23.84 6.23
C ARG A 36 -10.96 -22.67 6.39
N LEU A 37 -10.41 -22.46 7.59
CA LEU A 37 -9.44 -21.42 7.89
C LEU A 37 -8.08 -21.62 7.21
N ASP A 38 -7.76 -22.84 6.78
CA ASP A 38 -6.53 -23.14 6.06
C ASP A 38 -6.63 -22.80 4.56
N THR A 39 -7.83 -22.57 4.06
CA THR A 39 -8.03 -22.03 2.72
C THR A 39 -7.60 -20.56 2.62
N ARG A 40 -7.26 -20.11 1.41
CA ARG A 40 -6.99 -18.68 1.13
C ARG A 40 -8.18 -17.78 1.45
N GLU A 41 -9.40 -18.31 1.43
CA GLU A 41 -10.62 -17.56 1.77
C GLU A 41 -10.77 -17.43 3.27
N GLY A 42 -10.55 -18.53 4.01
CA GLY A 42 -10.55 -18.52 5.48
C GLY A 42 -9.49 -17.59 6.08
N GLU A 43 -8.29 -17.51 5.50
CA GLU A 43 -7.28 -16.52 5.92
C GLU A 43 -7.74 -15.07 5.70
N LYS A 44 -8.43 -14.79 4.56
CA LYS A 44 -9.00 -13.46 4.30
C LYS A 44 -10.13 -13.14 5.28
N ASP A 45 -10.94 -14.11 5.63
CA ASP A 45 -12.03 -13.94 6.60
C ASP A 45 -11.48 -13.63 8.00
N LEU A 46 -10.44 -14.34 8.45
CA LEU A 46 -9.74 -14.01 9.70
C LEU A 46 -9.20 -12.58 9.69
N TYR A 47 -8.57 -12.19 8.58
CA TYR A 47 -8.05 -10.83 8.43
C TYR A 47 -9.18 -9.78 8.44
N ARG A 48 -10.32 -10.08 7.81
CA ARG A 48 -11.51 -9.20 7.81
C ARG A 48 -12.08 -9.05 9.22
N LEU A 49 -12.24 -10.15 9.95
CA LEU A 49 -12.69 -10.17 11.34
C LEU A 49 -11.74 -9.38 12.24
N ALA A 50 -10.42 -9.56 12.10
CA ALA A 50 -9.42 -8.80 12.83
C ALA A 50 -9.54 -7.29 12.57
N ARG A 51 -9.74 -6.89 11.30
CA ARG A 51 -9.94 -5.47 10.95
C ARG A 51 -11.25 -4.90 11.43
N GLN A 52 -12.32 -5.69 11.45
CA GLN A 52 -13.61 -5.26 11.98
C GLN A 52 -13.51 -4.99 13.48
N ARG A 53 -12.94 -5.93 14.24
CA ARG A 53 -12.71 -5.75 15.69
C ARG A 53 -11.80 -4.56 16.01
N ASP A 54 -10.76 -4.35 15.21
CA ASP A 54 -9.90 -3.15 15.30
C ASP A 54 -10.67 -1.85 15.05
N ARG A 55 -11.69 -1.86 14.19
CA ARG A 55 -12.55 -0.69 13.96
C ARG A 55 -13.50 -0.49 15.13
N ASP A 56 -14.12 -1.56 15.62
CA ASP A 56 -15.09 -1.51 16.71
C ASP A 56 -14.43 -1.07 18.03
N GLY A 57 -13.17 -1.44 18.26
CA GLY A 57 -12.39 -1.08 19.44
C GLY A 57 -11.72 0.30 19.39
N LYS A 58 -11.96 1.13 18.38
CA LYS A 58 -11.45 2.51 18.33
C LYS A 58 -12.40 3.46 19.04
N ASP A 59 -11.86 4.32 19.90
CA ASP A 59 -12.62 5.37 20.62
C ASP A 59 -13.34 6.33 19.66
N VAL A 60 -12.72 6.61 18.51
CA VAL A 60 -13.31 7.44 17.46
C VAL A 60 -13.67 6.57 16.26
N GLN A 61 -14.93 6.16 16.19
CA GLN A 61 -15.48 5.42 15.05
C GLN A 61 -15.99 6.35 13.94
N GLN A 62 -16.58 7.48 14.34
CA GLN A 62 -17.14 8.49 13.44
C GLN A 62 -16.78 9.88 13.94
N VAL A 63 -16.30 10.72 13.02
CA VAL A 63 -15.91 12.10 13.32
C VAL A 63 -17.05 13.00 12.87
N ARG A 64 -17.83 13.46 13.86
CA ARG A 64 -19.01 14.30 13.65
C ARG A 64 -18.72 15.79 13.78
N VAL A 65 -17.54 16.16 14.26
CA VAL A 65 -17.09 17.56 14.43
C VAL A 65 -15.76 17.76 13.72
N ILE A 66 -15.61 18.89 13.04
CA ILE A 66 -14.39 19.25 12.31
C ILE A 66 -14.05 20.72 12.54
N LYS A 67 -12.78 21.09 12.39
CA LYS A 67 -12.35 22.48 12.49
C LYS A 67 -12.57 23.25 11.19
N ASP A 68 -12.95 24.51 11.33
CA ASP A 68 -12.94 25.48 10.24
C ASP A 68 -11.50 25.88 9.87
N ARG A 69 -11.33 26.97 9.11
CA ARG A 69 -10.00 27.47 8.71
C ARG A 69 -9.25 28.15 9.85
N ASP A 70 -9.99 28.78 10.75
CA ASP A 70 -9.44 29.53 11.90
C ASP A 70 -9.19 28.62 13.11
N GLY A 71 -9.44 27.31 12.96
CA GLY A 71 -9.22 26.31 14.00
C GLY A 71 -10.37 26.17 14.99
N ARG A 72 -11.51 26.84 14.76
CA ARG A 72 -12.71 26.72 15.60
C ARG A 72 -13.47 25.45 15.24
N VAL A 73 -13.99 24.77 16.26
CA VAL A 73 -14.67 23.49 16.09
C VAL A 73 -16.11 23.71 15.65
N LEU A 74 -16.47 23.16 14.50
CA LEU A 74 -17.82 23.13 13.95
C LEU A 74 -18.58 21.93 14.52
N THR A 75 -19.77 22.20 15.08
CA THR A 75 -20.61 21.18 15.74
C THR A 75 -21.93 20.92 15.03
N SER A 76 -22.44 21.87 14.24
CA SER A 76 -23.70 21.67 13.50
C SER A 76 -23.48 20.82 12.25
N GLU A 77 -24.39 19.89 11.97
CA GLU A 77 -24.26 18.96 10.84
C GLU A 77 -24.10 19.70 9.49
N GLN A 78 -24.86 20.78 9.29
CA GLN A 78 -24.77 21.60 8.08
C GLN A 78 -23.41 22.30 7.93
N SER A 79 -22.84 22.83 9.01
CA SER A 79 -21.52 23.48 8.95
C SER A 79 -20.41 22.48 8.68
N VAL A 80 -20.50 21.28 9.27
CA VAL A 80 -19.57 20.17 9.03
C VAL A 80 -19.63 19.70 7.58
N GLN A 81 -20.84 19.51 7.02
CA GLN A 81 -21.02 19.15 5.61
C GLN A 81 -20.44 20.23 4.69
N ARG A 82 -20.75 21.50 4.95
CA ARG A 82 -20.23 22.63 4.15
C ARG A 82 -18.71 22.68 4.18
N ARG A 83 -18.09 22.55 5.35
CA ARG A 83 -16.64 22.57 5.51
C ARG A 83 -15.94 21.39 4.80
N TRP A 84 -16.56 20.21 4.78
CA TRP A 84 -16.08 19.07 3.99
C TRP A 84 -16.16 19.33 2.48
N LYS A 85 -17.28 19.88 2.01
CA LYS A 85 -17.46 20.29 0.61
C LYS A 85 -16.39 21.30 0.22
N GLU A 86 -16.29 22.41 0.93
CA GLU A 86 -15.30 23.47 0.71
C GLU A 86 -13.88 22.90 0.62
N TYR A 87 -13.48 22.05 1.59
CA TYR A 87 -12.14 21.46 1.59
C TYR A 87 -11.83 20.64 0.33
N PHE A 88 -12.74 19.73 -0.05
CA PHE A 88 -12.50 18.84 -1.18
C PHE A 88 -12.75 19.50 -2.53
N GLU A 89 -13.66 20.47 -2.59
CA GLU A 89 -13.92 21.29 -3.77
C GLU A 89 -12.70 22.14 -4.11
N GLU A 90 -12.10 22.81 -3.13
CA GLU A 90 -10.84 23.53 -3.34
C GLU A 90 -9.71 22.58 -3.75
N LEU A 91 -9.55 21.48 -3.01
CA LEU A 91 -8.49 20.50 -3.29
C LEU A 91 -8.58 19.92 -4.72
N MET A 92 -9.78 19.71 -5.24
CA MET A 92 -10.00 19.06 -6.54
C MET A 92 -10.18 20.04 -7.70
N ASN A 93 -10.13 21.35 -7.46
CA ASN A 93 -10.33 22.37 -8.49
C ASN A 93 -9.23 23.45 -8.51
N GLU A 94 -8.37 23.53 -7.49
CA GLU A 94 -7.21 24.41 -7.49
C GLU A 94 -6.01 23.70 -8.16
N GLU A 95 -5.56 24.27 -9.29
CA GLU A 95 -4.38 23.85 -10.04
C GLU A 95 -3.17 24.69 -9.59
N ASN A 96 -2.00 24.05 -9.46
CA ASN A 96 -0.77 24.77 -9.18
C ASN A 96 -0.31 25.57 -10.41
N GLU A 97 0.44 26.64 -10.19
CA GLU A 97 1.10 27.37 -11.27
C GLU A 97 2.00 26.45 -12.09
N ARG A 98 1.97 26.64 -13.42
CA ARG A 98 2.80 25.87 -14.36
C ARG A 98 3.00 26.61 -15.67
N GLU A 99 4.07 26.25 -16.36
CA GLU A 99 4.31 26.66 -17.73
C GLU A 99 3.29 26.02 -18.68
N LYS A 100 2.71 26.84 -19.56
CA LYS A 100 1.86 26.34 -20.64
C LYS A 100 2.74 25.69 -21.71
N ARG A 101 2.35 24.52 -22.18
CA ARG A 101 2.97 23.91 -23.36
C ARG A 101 2.37 24.51 -24.62
N VAL A 102 3.20 24.73 -25.64
CA VAL A 102 2.73 24.96 -27.01
C VAL A 102 2.17 23.63 -27.52
N GLU A 103 0.95 23.64 -28.05
CA GLU A 103 0.26 22.43 -28.54
C GLU A 103 0.92 21.93 -29.83
N GLY A 104 2.07 21.25 -29.72
CA GLY A 104 2.88 20.78 -30.85
C GLY A 104 3.03 19.26 -30.96
N VAL A 105 2.52 18.48 -30.02
CA VAL A 105 2.57 17.00 -30.12
C VAL A 105 1.34 16.52 -30.88
N ASN A 106 1.54 16.21 -32.15
CA ASN A 106 0.52 15.62 -33.01
C ASN A 106 -0.02 14.33 -32.39
N SER A 107 -1.35 14.17 -32.42
CA SER A 107 -1.96 12.92 -32.00
C SER A 107 -1.58 11.83 -32.99
N VAL A 108 -1.11 10.68 -32.49
CA VAL A 108 -0.91 9.52 -33.35
C VAL A 108 -2.29 8.95 -33.70
N GLU A 109 -2.73 9.14 -34.94
CA GLU A 109 -3.98 8.55 -35.44
C GLU A 109 -3.74 7.09 -35.85
N GLN A 110 -3.75 6.21 -34.86
CA GLN A 110 -3.73 4.77 -35.08
C GLN A 110 -5.14 4.19 -35.04
N LYS A 111 -5.41 3.26 -35.95
CA LYS A 111 -6.63 2.45 -35.91
C LYS A 111 -6.64 1.63 -34.62
N VAL A 112 -7.67 1.84 -33.81
CA VAL A 112 -7.86 1.09 -32.56
C VAL A 112 -8.78 -0.09 -32.80
N ASP A 113 -8.30 -1.30 -32.50
CA ASP A 113 -9.08 -2.53 -32.64
C ASP A 113 -10.28 -2.57 -31.69
N LYS A 114 -11.32 -3.31 -32.10
CA LYS A 114 -12.45 -3.65 -31.23
C LYS A 114 -12.00 -4.44 -30.00
N ILE A 115 -12.70 -4.25 -28.89
CA ILE A 115 -12.50 -4.96 -27.63
C ILE A 115 -13.00 -6.39 -27.76
N ARG A 116 -12.13 -7.34 -27.42
CA ARG A 116 -12.44 -8.76 -27.44
C ARG A 116 -13.04 -9.22 -26.11
N LYS A 117 -13.91 -10.23 -26.17
CA LYS A 117 -14.52 -10.88 -24.98
C LYS A 117 -13.45 -11.34 -23.97
N ASP A 118 -12.31 -11.83 -24.44
CA ASP A 118 -11.22 -12.28 -23.57
C ASP A 118 -10.59 -11.16 -22.73
N GLU A 119 -10.54 -9.94 -23.25
CA GLU A 119 -10.02 -8.78 -22.51
C GLU A 119 -10.97 -8.44 -21.35
N VAL A 120 -12.28 -8.45 -21.63
CA VAL A 120 -13.33 -8.24 -20.62
C VAL A 120 -13.32 -9.36 -19.59
N ARG A 121 -13.20 -10.62 -20.00
CA ARG A 121 -13.12 -11.77 -19.09
C ARG A 121 -11.90 -11.67 -18.17
N LYS A 122 -10.73 -11.28 -18.71
CA LYS A 122 -9.52 -11.03 -17.92
C LYS A 122 -9.71 -9.86 -16.94
N ALA A 123 -10.34 -8.76 -17.36
CA ALA A 123 -10.63 -7.62 -16.49
C ALA A 123 -11.59 -8.02 -15.34
N LEU A 124 -12.66 -8.76 -15.65
CA LEU A 124 -13.66 -9.23 -14.69
C LEU A 124 -13.05 -10.18 -13.65
N LYS A 125 -12.19 -11.11 -14.08
CA LYS A 125 -11.46 -12.01 -13.17
C LYS A 125 -10.54 -11.26 -12.20
N ARG A 126 -9.98 -10.12 -12.61
CA ARG A 126 -9.12 -9.27 -11.76
C ARG A 126 -9.91 -8.42 -10.75
N MET A 127 -11.20 -8.21 -10.95
CA MET A 127 -12.02 -7.47 -10.00
C MET A 127 -12.20 -8.25 -8.69
N LYS A 128 -12.03 -7.56 -7.56
CA LYS A 128 -12.18 -8.14 -6.23
C LYS A 128 -13.63 -8.03 -5.76
N SER A 129 -14.16 -9.11 -5.21
CA SER A 129 -15.47 -9.16 -4.55
C SER A 129 -15.42 -8.50 -3.16
N GLY A 130 -16.59 -8.15 -2.61
CA GLY A 130 -16.77 -7.54 -1.30
C GLY A 130 -16.28 -6.09 -1.24
N LYS A 131 -16.41 -5.34 -2.33
CA LYS A 131 -16.03 -3.93 -2.43
C LYS A 131 -17.25 -3.03 -2.32
N ALA A 132 -17.07 -1.86 -1.68
CA ALA A 132 -18.11 -0.84 -1.60
C ALA A 132 -18.47 -0.35 -3.00
N VAL A 133 -19.77 -0.29 -3.27
CA VAL A 133 -20.35 0.12 -4.55
C VAL A 133 -20.25 1.63 -4.77
N GLY A 134 -20.34 2.02 -6.04
CA GLY A 134 -20.48 3.42 -6.45
C GLY A 134 -21.94 3.88 -6.37
N PRO A 135 -22.26 5.06 -6.93
CA PRO A 135 -23.62 5.62 -6.90
C PRO A 135 -24.67 4.82 -7.66
N ASP A 136 -24.26 3.87 -8.50
CA ASP A 136 -25.15 2.99 -9.26
C ASP A 136 -25.65 1.79 -8.46
N ASP A 137 -25.07 1.55 -7.27
CA ASP A 137 -25.37 0.40 -6.40
C ASP A 137 -25.24 -0.97 -7.09
N ILE A 138 -24.44 -1.06 -8.18
CA ILE A 138 -24.16 -2.32 -8.88
C ILE A 138 -22.86 -2.95 -8.35
N PRO A 139 -22.92 -4.03 -7.55
CA PRO A 139 -21.73 -4.74 -7.10
C PRO A 139 -21.13 -5.57 -8.25
N VAL A 140 -19.82 -5.81 -8.18
CA VAL A 140 -19.13 -6.56 -9.25
C VAL A 140 -19.55 -8.02 -9.31
N GLU A 141 -20.10 -8.52 -8.21
CA GLU A 141 -20.72 -9.82 -8.06
C GLU A 141 -21.84 -10.04 -9.07
N VAL A 142 -22.64 -9.02 -9.41
CA VAL A 142 -23.67 -9.13 -10.45
C VAL A 142 -23.04 -9.58 -11.77
N TRP A 143 -21.97 -8.89 -12.19
CA TRP A 143 -21.25 -9.24 -13.42
C TRP A 143 -20.59 -10.61 -13.36
N LYS A 144 -20.11 -11.04 -12.18
CA LYS A 144 -19.49 -12.36 -12.01
C LYS A 144 -20.51 -13.49 -12.04
N CYS A 145 -21.69 -13.29 -11.44
CA CYS A 145 -22.76 -14.29 -11.38
C CYS A 145 -23.39 -14.53 -12.75
N LEU A 146 -23.51 -13.48 -13.58
CA LEU A 146 -24.05 -13.57 -14.94
C LEU A 146 -23.11 -14.30 -15.93
N GLY A 147 -21.86 -14.58 -15.55
CA GLY A 147 -20.94 -15.39 -16.35
C GLY A 147 -20.72 -14.83 -17.77
N GLU A 148 -20.86 -15.68 -18.77
CA GLU A 148 -20.62 -15.31 -20.18
C GLU A 148 -21.59 -14.25 -20.68
N ALA A 149 -22.87 -14.27 -20.27
CA ALA A 149 -23.84 -13.25 -20.68
C ALA A 149 -23.38 -11.83 -20.29
N ALA A 150 -22.77 -11.66 -19.12
CA ALA A 150 -22.16 -10.39 -18.72
C ALA A 150 -20.97 -10.02 -19.60
N VAL A 151 -20.12 -10.98 -19.97
CA VAL A 151 -18.97 -10.73 -20.85
C VAL A 151 -19.44 -10.24 -22.21
N GLU A 152 -20.49 -10.85 -22.78
CA GLU A 152 -21.06 -10.43 -24.07
C GLU A 152 -21.63 -9.01 -24.01
N PHE A 153 -22.48 -8.75 -23.02
CA PHE A 153 -23.09 -7.44 -22.81
C PHE A 153 -22.02 -6.35 -22.60
N LEU A 154 -21.09 -6.56 -21.67
CA LEU A 154 -20.03 -5.59 -21.36
C LEU A 154 -19.10 -5.36 -22.55
N THR A 155 -18.82 -6.40 -23.34
CA THR A 155 -18.01 -6.26 -24.56
C THR A 155 -18.72 -5.38 -25.60
N SER A 156 -20.02 -5.58 -25.79
CA SER A 156 -20.83 -4.74 -26.69
C SER A 156 -20.87 -3.29 -26.20
N LEU A 157 -21.13 -3.09 -24.91
CA LEU A 157 -21.15 -1.77 -24.27
C LEU A 157 -19.81 -1.04 -24.43
N PHE A 158 -18.69 -1.70 -24.08
CA PHE A 158 -17.37 -1.07 -24.15
C PHE A 158 -16.95 -0.77 -25.60
N ASN A 159 -17.34 -1.59 -26.57
CA ASN A 159 -17.10 -1.28 -27.98
C ASN A 159 -17.91 -0.06 -28.43
N ARG A 160 -19.16 0.09 -28.00
CA ARG A 160 -19.97 1.28 -28.27
C ARG A 160 -19.35 2.54 -27.66
N VAL A 161 -18.90 2.46 -26.40
CA VAL A 161 -18.18 3.57 -25.73
C VAL A 161 -16.87 3.92 -26.45
N LEU A 162 -16.12 2.91 -26.91
CA LEU A 162 -14.90 3.11 -27.67
C LEU A 162 -15.19 3.74 -29.04
N GLU A 163 -16.27 3.34 -29.70
CA GLU A 163 -16.68 3.88 -31.00
C GLU A 163 -17.14 5.33 -30.93
N SER A 164 -18.04 5.64 -29.99
CA SER A 164 -18.57 6.98 -29.76
C SER A 164 -17.60 7.91 -29.05
N GLU A 165 -16.56 7.36 -28.41
CA GLU A 165 -15.65 8.07 -27.50
C GLU A 165 -16.37 8.77 -26.34
N ARG A 166 -17.56 8.25 -25.98
CA ARG A 166 -18.44 8.79 -24.93
C ARG A 166 -18.92 7.70 -23.99
N MET A 167 -18.66 7.87 -22.71
CA MET A 167 -19.15 6.98 -21.66
C MET A 167 -20.54 7.40 -21.16
N PRO A 168 -21.31 6.47 -20.55
CA PRO A 168 -22.58 6.79 -19.91
C PRO A 168 -22.47 7.91 -18.87
N GLU A 169 -23.45 8.81 -18.83
CA GLU A 169 -23.44 9.97 -17.92
C GLU A 169 -23.51 9.54 -16.44
N GLU A 170 -24.14 8.39 -16.15
CA GLU A 170 -24.22 7.79 -14.83
C GLU A 170 -22.84 7.51 -14.23
N TRP A 171 -21.84 7.18 -15.07
CA TRP A 171 -20.48 6.90 -14.61
C TRP A 171 -19.72 8.16 -14.18
N ARG A 172 -20.20 9.37 -14.54
CA ARG A 172 -19.57 10.64 -14.16
C ARG A 172 -19.81 11.01 -12.70
N ARG A 173 -20.77 10.37 -12.02
CA ARG A 173 -21.09 10.63 -10.62
C ARG A 173 -20.26 9.71 -9.72
N SER A 174 -19.76 10.27 -8.61
CA SER A 174 -18.99 9.54 -7.61
C SER A 174 -19.32 9.97 -6.18
N VAL A 175 -19.02 9.11 -5.22
CA VAL A 175 -19.14 9.41 -3.78
C VAL A 175 -17.75 9.39 -3.17
N LEU A 176 -17.32 10.52 -2.63
CA LEU A 176 -16.06 10.67 -1.93
C LEU A 176 -16.23 10.33 -0.45
N VAL A 177 -15.43 9.39 0.05
CA VAL A 177 -15.40 9.01 1.47
C VAL A 177 -14.09 9.49 2.09
N PRO A 178 -14.12 10.43 3.06
CA PRO A 178 -12.94 10.85 3.79
C PRO A 178 -12.44 9.73 4.71
N ILE A 179 -11.18 9.32 4.56
CA ILE A 179 -10.54 8.31 5.41
C ILE A 179 -9.40 8.97 6.18
N PHE A 180 -9.48 8.92 7.52
CA PHE A 180 -8.45 9.49 8.39
C PHE A 180 -7.09 8.78 8.18
N LYS A 181 -6.03 9.56 8.03
CA LYS A 181 -4.66 9.05 7.82
C LYS A 181 -4.05 8.40 9.07
N ASN A 182 -4.77 8.39 10.21
CA ASN A 182 -4.29 7.94 11.52
C ASN A 182 -3.05 8.73 11.99
N LYS A 183 -2.99 10.02 11.65
CA LYS A 183 -1.92 10.96 12.00
C LYS A 183 -2.48 12.38 12.08
N GLY A 184 -1.96 13.16 13.02
CA GLY A 184 -2.37 14.55 13.23
C GLY A 184 -3.73 14.68 13.93
N ASP A 185 -4.24 15.91 13.97
CA ASP A 185 -5.56 16.23 14.52
C ASP A 185 -6.68 15.58 13.69
N VAL A 186 -7.52 14.78 14.37
CA VAL A 186 -8.67 14.09 13.78
C VAL A 186 -9.77 15.06 13.33
N GLN A 187 -9.81 16.27 13.87
CA GLN A 187 -10.79 17.30 13.49
C GLN A 187 -10.33 18.11 12.25
N SER A 188 -9.08 17.95 11.82
CA SER A 188 -8.56 18.68 10.66
C SER A 188 -8.78 17.92 9.35
N CYS A 189 -9.43 18.56 8.38
CA CYS A 189 -9.75 17.98 7.07
C CYS A 189 -8.49 17.54 6.29
N SER A 190 -7.35 18.22 6.46
CA SER A 190 -6.08 17.91 5.78
C SER A 190 -5.50 16.54 6.14
N ASN A 191 -5.88 16.02 7.31
CA ASN A 191 -5.47 14.70 7.80
C ASN A 191 -6.33 13.56 7.26
N TYR A 192 -7.22 13.83 6.30
CA TYR A 192 -8.03 12.83 5.62
C TYR A 192 -7.59 12.63 4.17
N ARG A 193 -7.86 11.43 3.66
CA ARG A 193 -7.70 11.07 2.25
C ARG A 193 -9.09 10.82 1.68
N GLY A 194 -9.45 11.53 0.62
CA GLY A 194 -10.73 11.36 -0.06
C GLY A 194 -10.69 10.19 -1.04
N ILE A 195 -11.32 9.07 -0.71
CA ILE A 195 -11.43 7.92 -1.62
C ILE A 195 -12.73 8.00 -2.39
N LYS A 196 -12.65 8.01 -3.72
CA LYS A 196 -13.80 8.00 -4.62
C LYS A 196 -14.33 6.58 -4.83
N LEU A 197 -15.61 6.41 -4.48
CA LEU A 197 -16.44 5.29 -4.87
C LEU A 197 -17.07 5.64 -6.23
N MET A 198 -16.78 4.80 -7.22
CA MET A 198 -17.22 4.96 -8.62
C MET A 198 -17.86 3.65 -9.06
N SER A 199 -18.68 3.70 -10.11
CA SER A 199 -19.30 2.52 -10.73
C SER A 199 -18.29 1.39 -10.92
N HIS A 200 -18.65 0.17 -10.51
CA HIS A 200 -17.82 -1.00 -10.78
C HIS A 200 -17.72 -1.31 -12.28
N THR A 201 -18.75 -0.96 -13.05
CA THR A 201 -18.77 -1.10 -14.50
C THR A 201 -17.78 -0.14 -15.15
N MET A 202 -17.73 1.11 -14.69
CA MET A 202 -16.67 2.06 -15.09
C MET A 202 -15.27 1.53 -14.74
N LYS A 203 -15.08 0.95 -13.56
CA LYS A 203 -13.78 0.36 -13.17
C LYS A 203 -13.38 -0.85 -14.02
N LEU A 204 -14.35 -1.61 -14.53
CA LEU A 204 -14.10 -2.68 -15.50
C LEU A 204 -13.63 -2.09 -16.83
N TRP A 205 -14.30 -1.04 -17.31
CA TRP A 205 -13.89 -0.30 -18.49
C TRP A 205 -12.46 0.24 -18.37
N GLU A 206 -12.17 0.93 -17.26
CA GLU A 206 -10.82 1.43 -16.92
C GLU A 206 -9.76 0.33 -16.98
N ARG A 207 -10.06 -0.89 -16.50
CA ARG A 207 -9.12 -2.03 -16.54
C ARG A 207 -8.85 -2.54 -17.94
N VAL A 208 -9.85 -2.53 -18.82
CA VAL A 208 -9.67 -2.90 -20.23
C VAL A 208 -8.77 -1.88 -20.91
N VAL A 209 -9.06 -0.58 -20.73
CA VAL A 209 -8.25 0.51 -21.27
C VAL A 209 -6.82 0.46 -20.72
N GLU A 210 -6.63 0.31 -19.41
CA GLU A 210 -5.31 0.17 -18.77
C GLU A 210 -4.51 -0.98 -19.40
N ALA A 211 -5.13 -2.15 -19.58
CA ALA A 211 -4.46 -3.32 -20.15
C ALA A 211 -4.00 -3.11 -21.59
N ARG A 212 -4.68 -2.25 -22.35
CA ARG A 212 -4.28 -1.88 -23.71
C ARG A 212 -3.19 -0.81 -23.70
N LEU A 213 -3.33 0.22 -22.88
CA LEU A 213 -2.33 1.29 -22.77
C LEU A 213 -0.97 0.75 -22.32
N ARG A 214 -0.95 -0.23 -21.41
CA ARG A 214 0.29 -0.90 -20.96
C ARG A 214 1.03 -1.68 -22.06
N LYS A 215 0.42 -1.94 -23.21
CA LYS A 215 1.09 -2.56 -24.36
C LYS A 215 1.76 -1.54 -25.27
N VAL A 216 1.34 -0.29 -25.19
CA VAL A 216 1.79 0.81 -26.05
C VAL A 216 2.80 1.69 -25.31
N VAL A 217 2.56 1.92 -24.02
CA VAL A 217 3.42 2.79 -23.20
C VAL A 217 4.37 1.96 -22.36
N GLU A 218 5.66 2.14 -22.62
CA GLU A 218 6.74 1.67 -21.76
C GLU A 218 7.03 2.72 -20.69
N ILE A 219 7.12 2.28 -19.44
CA ILE A 219 7.44 3.13 -18.29
C ILE A 219 8.86 2.80 -17.86
N CYS A 220 9.64 3.83 -17.52
CA CYS A 220 11.04 3.68 -17.13
C CYS A 220 11.31 2.67 -16.00
N GLU A 221 12.53 2.14 -16.00
CA GLU A 221 12.97 1.14 -15.04
C GLU A 221 13.05 1.65 -13.59
N GLN A 222 13.25 2.94 -13.41
CA GLN A 222 13.35 3.62 -12.12
C GLN A 222 12.00 3.71 -11.41
N GLN A 223 10.88 3.52 -12.11
CA GLN A 223 9.55 3.50 -11.51
C GLN A 223 9.20 2.08 -11.03
N TYR A 224 9.11 1.92 -9.71
CA TYR A 224 8.73 0.67 -9.03
C TYR A 224 7.24 0.65 -8.69
N GLY A 225 6.61 1.82 -8.55
CA GLY A 225 5.21 1.97 -8.17
C GLY A 225 4.25 1.47 -9.24
N PHE A 226 3.34 0.57 -8.87
CA PHE A 226 2.29 0.02 -9.75
C PHE A 226 2.78 -0.62 -11.06
N MET A 227 4.06 -0.98 -11.14
CA MET A 227 4.64 -1.65 -12.30
C MET A 227 4.59 -3.17 -12.14
N PRO A 228 4.32 -3.91 -13.24
CA PRO A 228 4.33 -5.36 -13.19
C PRO A 228 5.73 -5.86 -12.81
N ARG A 229 5.79 -6.92 -12.01
CA ARG A 229 7.04 -7.59 -11.61
C ARG A 229 8.02 -6.75 -10.79
N LYS A 230 7.63 -5.55 -10.34
CA LYS A 230 8.33 -4.72 -9.37
C LYS A 230 7.52 -4.61 -8.07
N SER A 231 8.21 -4.43 -6.96
CA SER A 231 7.68 -4.44 -5.60
C SER A 231 8.38 -3.39 -4.74
N THR A 232 7.79 -3.09 -3.59
CA THR A 232 8.45 -2.25 -2.58
C THR A 232 9.75 -2.87 -2.08
N THR A 233 9.82 -4.21 -2.02
CA THR A 233 11.02 -4.94 -1.57
C THR A 233 12.19 -4.71 -2.51
N ASP A 234 11.97 -4.59 -3.82
CA ASP A 234 13.01 -4.27 -4.80
C ASP A 234 13.70 -2.94 -4.50
N ALA A 235 12.93 -1.87 -4.36
CA ALA A 235 13.43 -0.52 -4.10
C ALA A 235 14.09 -0.41 -2.71
N ILE A 236 13.50 -1.03 -1.68
CA ILE A 236 14.09 -1.07 -0.34
C ILE A 236 15.43 -1.81 -0.38
N PHE A 237 15.48 -2.96 -1.06
CA PHE A 237 16.70 -3.76 -1.20
C PHE A 237 17.80 -2.97 -1.91
N ALA A 238 17.48 -2.34 -3.04
CA ALA A 238 18.45 -1.57 -3.81
C ALA A 238 19.06 -0.42 -2.99
N LEU A 239 18.22 0.37 -2.32
CA LEU A 239 18.69 1.44 -1.46
C LEU A 239 19.58 0.92 -0.31
N ARG A 240 19.18 -0.18 0.35
CA ARG A 240 19.94 -0.75 1.47
C ARG A 240 21.32 -1.25 1.04
N ILE A 241 21.39 -1.98 -0.08
CA ILE A 241 22.66 -2.48 -0.60
C ILE A 241 23.55 -1.33 -1.04
N LEU A 242 22.99 -0.27 -1.65
CA LEU A 242 23.75 0.93 -1.99
C LEU A 242 24.36 1.56 -0.74
N MET A 243 23.53 1.85 0.28
CA MET A 243 23.99 2.41 1.54
C MET A 243 25.04 1.51 2.23
N GLU A 244 24.88 0.20 2.19
CA GLU A 244 25.84 -0.76 2.76
C GLU A 244 27.18 -0.79 2.01
N LYS A 245 27.15 -0.75 0.68
CA LYS A 245 28.36 -0.68 -0.15
C LYS A 245 29.18 0.58 0.18
N TYR A 246 28.54 1.75 0.19
CA TYR A 246 29.22 3.02 0.52
C TYR A 246 29.75 3.04 1.96
N ARG A 247 28.97 2.49 2.89
CA ARG A 247 29.38 2.33 4.29
C ARG A 247 30.67 1.54 4.40
N ASN A 248 30.69 0.34 3.81
CA ASN A 248 31.83 -0.58 3.84
C ASN A 248 33.07 -0.02 3.13
N GLY A 249 32.87 0.80 2.10
CA GLY A 249 33.92 1.51 1.37
C GLY A 249 34.42 2.79 2.04
N GLN A 250 33.85 3.19 3.19
CA GLN A 250 34.19 4.43 3.90
C GLN A 250 34.03 5.71 3.03
N ARG A 251 33.08 5.67 2.10
CA ARG A 251 32.73 6.78 1.20
C ARG A 251 31.40 7.39 1.63
N GLU A 252 31.25 8.68 1.40
CA GLU A 252 29.99 9.38 1.63
C GLU A 252 28.94 8.97 0.59
N LEU A 253 27.70 8.88 1.03
CA LEU A 253 26.55 8.73 0.14
C LEU A 253 25.46 9.67 0.63
N HIS A 254 25.04 10.55 -0.26
CA HIS A 254 24.02 11.55 -0.01
C HIS A 254 22.70 11.06 -0.59
N CYS A 255 21.65 11.00 0.22
CA CYS A 255 20.32 10.56 -0.17
C CYS A 255 19.29 11.63 0.16
N VAL A 256 18.51 12.07 -0.81
CA VAL A 256 17.35 12.95 -0.60
C VAL A 256 16.08 12.17 -0.88
N PHE A 257 15.17 12.18 0.09
CA PHE A 257 13.85 11.57 0.00
C PHE A 257 12.84 12.67 -0.30
N VAL A 258 12.29 12.69 -1.51
CA VAL A 258 11.36 13.71 -1.99
C VAL A 258 9.93 13.15 -1.97
N ASP A 259 8.99 13.93 -1.44
CA ASP A 259 7.55 13.66 -1.41
C ASP A 259 6.83 14.79 -2.15
N LEU A 260 5.72 14.49 -2.83
CA LEU A 260 4.94 15.49 -3.57
C LEU A 260 3.68 15.91 -2.81
N GLU A 261 3.33 17.19 -2.89
CA GLU A 261 2.14 17.73 -2.24
C GLU A 261 0.86 17.24 -2.92
N LYS A 262 0.15 16.33 -2.25
CA LYS A 262 -1.16 15.82 -2.68
C LYS A 262 -1.13 15.37 -4.16
N ALA A 263 -0.10 14.60 -4.52
CA ALA A 263 0.30 14.34 -5.91
C ALA A 263 -0.86 13.95 -6.84
N TYR A 264 -1.75 13.05 -6.42
CA TYR A 264 -2.89 12.62 -7.23
C TYR A 264 -3.93 13.73 -7.42
N ASP A 265 -4.19 14.52 -6.38
CA ASP A 265 -5.24 15.53 -6.37
C ASP A 265 -4.83 16.77 -7.18
N ARG A 266 -3.52 17.00 -7.36
CA ARG A 266 -2.96 18.19 -8.02
C ARG A 266 -2.51 17.98 -9.47
N VAL A 267 -2.63 16.78 -10.04
CA VAL A 267 -2.22 16.53 -11.43
C VAL A 267 -3.03 17.41 -12.40
N PRO A 268 -2.39 18.30 -13.18
CA PRO A 268 -3.08 19.08 -14.20
C PRO A 268 -3.55 18.19 -15.35
N ARG A 269 -4.85 18.20 -15.67
CA ARG A 269 -5.42 17.32 -16.72
C ARG A 269 -4.82 17.60 -18.10
N LYS A 270 -4.58 18.86 -18.43
CA LYS A 270 -3.94 19.23 -19.71
C LYS A 270 -2.52 18.68 -19.82
N GLU A 271 -1.77 18.64 -18.72
CA GLU A 271 -0.44 18.02 -18.69
C GLU A 271 -0.55 16.51 -18.86
N LEU A 272 -1.52 15.85 -18.22
CA LEU A 272 -1.79 14.42 -18.42
C LEU A 272 -2.05 14.09 -19.90
N TRP A 273 -2.91 14.86 -20.58
CA TRP A 273 -3.22 14.64 -22.00
C TRP A 273 -1.98 14.78 -22.87
N TYR A 274 -1.15 15.77 -22.58
CA TYR A 274 0.13 15.96 -23.25
C TYR A 274 1.05 14.75 -23.04
N CYS A 275 1.25 14.32 -21.79
CA CYS A 275 2.11 13.19 -21.45
C CYS A 275 1.64 11.91 -22.14
N MET A 276 0.33 11.65 -22.19
CA MET A 276 -0.21 10.50 -22.92
C MET A 276 0.15 10.54 -24.41
N ARG A 277 -0.02 11.69 -25.08
CA ARG A 277 0.35 11.82 -26.50
C ARG A 277 1.85 11.65 -26.71
N LYS A 278 2.68 12.26 -25.87
CA LYS A 278 4.14 12.17 -25.94
C LYS A 278 4.63 10.72 -25.75
N SER A 279 3.96 9.94 -24.89
CA SER A 279 4.21 8.51 -24.71
C SER A 279 3.65 7.61 -25.84
N GLY A 280 3.24 8.18 -26.98
CA GLY A 280 2.78 7.41 -28.14
C GLY A 280 1.36 6.85 -28.04
N VAL A 281 0.55 7.31 -27.08
CA VAL A 281 -0.84 6.85 -26.95
C VAL A 281 -1.67 7.40 -28.11
N ALA A 282 -2.39 6.51 -28.79
CA ALA A 282 -3.28 6.87 -29.89
C ALA A 282 -4.32 7.91 -29.45
N GLY A 283 -4.60 8.91 -30.30
CA GLY A 283 -5.49 10.04 -29.99
C GLY A 283 -6.88 9.60 -29.52
N LYS A 284 -7.38 8.49 -30.06
CA LYS A 284 -8.65 7.88 -29.65
C LYS A 284 -8.68 7.47 -28.18
N TYR A 285 -7.61 6.88 -27.65
CA TYR A 285 -7.53 6.57 -26.22
C TYR A 285 -7.39 7.84 -25.37
N VAL A 286 -6.68 8.86 -25.85
CA VAL A 286 -6.59 10.14 -25.15
C VAL A 286 -7.98 10.75 -25.00
N ARG A 287 -8.81 10.76 -26.06
CA ARG A 287 -10.20 11.28 -26.01
C ARG A 287 -11.11 10.45 -25.11
N VAL A 288 -11.01 9.13 -25.17
CA VAL A 288 -11.73 8.24 -24.24
C VAL A 288 -11.37 8.53 -22.78
N VAL A 289 -10.09 8.69 -22.46
CA VAL A 289 -9.66 9.01 -21.09
C VAL A 289 -10.07 10.45 -20.73
N GLN A 290 -9.97 11.42 -21.63
CA GLN A 290 -10.49 12.77 -21.43
C GLN A 290 -11.96 12.75 -21.03
N ASP A 291 -12.78 12.00 -21.76
CA ASP A 291 -14.20 11.84 -21.47
C ASP A 291 -14.45 11.22 -20.09
N MET A 292 -13.57 10.35 -19.57
CA MET A 292 -13.72 9.81 -18.20
C MET A 292 -13.61 10.88 -17.10
N TYR A 293 -12.84 11.95 -17.35
CA TYR A 293 -12.58 13.00 -16.36
C TYR A 293 -13.48 14.24 -16.55
N GLU A 294 -13.90 14.51 -17.80
CA GLU A 294 -14.79 15.61 -18.13
C GLU A 294 -16.14 15.51 -17.43
N ARG A 295 -16.68 16.66 -17.01
CA ARG A 295 -18.00 16.78 -16.38
C ARG A 295 -18.20 15.85 -15.17
N SER A 296 -17.12 15.37 -14.56
CA SER A 296 -17.17 14.52 -13.38
C SER A 296 -17.69 15.31 -12.17
N ARG A 297 -18.59 14.69 -11.43
CA ARG A 297 -19.23 15.27 -10.25
C ARG A 297 -19.10 14.35 -9.06
N THR A 298 -19.01 14.94 -7.87
CA THR A 298 -18.87 14.17 -6.64
C THR A 298 -19.65 14.80 -5.49
N VAL A 299 -20.10 13.94 -4.58
CA VAL A 299 -20.59 14.32 -3.25
C VAL A 299 -19.60 13.79 -2.20
N VAL A 300 -19.48 14.44 -1.04
CA VAL A 300 -18.74 13.89 0.10
C VAL A 300 -19.69 13.16 1.04
N LYS A 301 -19.44 11.88 1.32
CA LYS A 301 -20.14 11.11 2.34
C LYS A 301 -19.34 11.13 3.64
N CYS A 302 -19.81 11.93 4.60
CA CYS A 302 -19.22 12.08 5.92
C CYS A 302 -20.13 11.45 7.01
N ALA A 303 -19.72 11.52 8.28
CA ALA A 303 -20.45 10.90 9.38
C ALA A 303 -21.85 11.52 9.62
N VAL A 304 -22.03 12.79 9.25
CA VAL A 304 -23.28 13.54 9.44
C VAL A 304 -24.15 13.57 8.18
N GLY A 305 -23.81 12.81 7.14
CA GLY A 305 -24.58 12.73 5.89
C GLY A 305 -23.77 13.02 4.64
N GLN A 306 -24.48 13.33 3.55
CA GLN A 306 -23.89 13.68 2.25
C GLN A 306 -23.92 15.19 2.04
N THR A 307 -22.88 15.72 1.42
CA THR A 307 -22.84 17.12 0.99
C THR A 307 -23.61 17.31 -0.32
N GLU A 308 -23.84 18.58 -0.67
CA GLU A 308 -24.17 18.94 -2.04
C GLU A 308 -23.09 18.47 -3.03
N GLU A 309 -23.52 18.28 -4.28
CA GLU A 309 -22.67 17.88 -5.39
C GLU A 309 -21.81 19.06 -5.88
N PHE A 310 -20.56 18.78 -6.23
CA PHE A 310 -19.65 19.74 -6.85
C PHE A 310 -18.87 19.10 -8.02
N LYS A 311 -18.32 19.96 -8.89
CA LYS A 311 -17.52 19.54 -10.06
C LYS A 311 -16.09 19.22 -9.64
N VAL A 312 -15.45 18.34 -10.40
CA VAL A 312 -14.04 17.97 -10.23
C VAL A 312 -13.31 18.29 -11.52
N GLU A 313 -12.35 19.21 -11.47
CA GLU A 313 -11.67 19.75 -12.65
C GLU A 313 -10.16 19.44 -12.67
N VAL A 314 -9.56 19.17 -11.51
CA VAL A 314 -8.13 18.87 -11.35
C VAL A 314 -7.94 17.46 -10.77
N GLY A 315 -6.78 16.89 -11.03
CA GLY A 315 -6.33 15.66 -10.39
C GLY A 315 -6.93 14.38 -10.96
N LEU A 316 -6.37 13.27 -10.46
CA LEU A 316 -6.74 11.90 -10.78
C LEU A 316 -7.76 11.36 -9.78
N HIS A 317 -8.62 10.44 -10.22
CA HIS A 317 -9.61 9.82 -9.34
C HIS A 317 -8.94 8.82 -8.38
N GLN A 318 -8.85 9.17 -7.09
CA GLN A 318 -8.35 8.28 -6.03
C GLN A 318 -9.34 7.13 -5.78
N GLY A 319 -9.07 5.95 -6.33
CA GLY A 319 -9.96 4.79 -6.28
C GLY A 319 -10.32 4.21 -7.65
N SER A 320 -9.90 4.88 -8.71
CA SER A 320 -9.86 4.38 -10.10
C SER A 320 -8.88 3.22 -10.26
N ALA A 321 -9.20 2.32 -11.19
CA ALA A 321 -8.28 1.29 -11.64
C ALA A 321 -7.21 1.84 -12.61
N LEU A 322 -7.52 2.91 -13.35
CA LEU A 322 -6.66 3.48 -14.38
C LEU A 322 -5.74 4.60 -13.85
N SER A 323 -6.20 5.42 -12.89
CA SER A 323 -5.43 6.53 -12.31
C SER A 323 -3.98 6.18 -11.93
N PRO A 324 -3.68 5.03 -11.29
CA PRO A 324 -2.30 4.69 -10.94
C PRO A 324 -1.35 4.58 -12.14
N PHE A 325 -1.85 4.10 -13.29
CA PHE A 325 -1.06 4.01 -14.50
C PHE A 325 -0.93 5.36 -15.20
N LEU A 326 -1.99 6.17 -15.22
CA LEU A 326 -1.92 7.55 -15.73
C LEU A 326 -0.93 8.41 -14.94
N PHE A 327 -0.89 8.25 -13.62
CA PHE A 327 0.10 8.90 -12.77
C PHE A 327 1.53 8.46 -13.13
N ALA A 328 1.73 7.16 -13.38
CA ALA A 328 3.04 6.66 -13.82
C ALA A 328 3.48 7.25 -15.15
N ILE A 329 2.57 7.42 -16.13
CA ILE A 329 2.85 8.09 -17.41
C ILE A 329 3.29 9.53 -17.18
N VAL A 330 2.58 10.28 -16.33
CA VAL A 330 2.96 11.66 -16.00
C VAL A 330 4.34 11.71 -15.37
N MET A 331 4.58 10.92 -14.31
CA MET A 331 5.88 10.91 -13.64
C MET A 331 7.01 10.48 -14.57
N ASP A 332 6.78 9.50 -15.44
CA ASP A 332 7.75 9.06 -16.44
C ASP A 332 8.17 10.21 -17.37
N GLN A 333 7.20 10.92 -17.93
CA GLN A 333 7.45 12.02 -18.87
C GLN A 333 8.05 13.26 -18.19
N LEU A 334 7.65 13.56 -16.95
CA LEU A 334 8.20 14.69 -16.20
C LEU A 334 9.63 14.44 -15.70
N SER A 335 9.98 13.18 -15.45
CA SER A 335 11.30 12.79 -14.94
C SER A 335 12.33 12.49 -16.03
N GLU A 336 11.93 12.42 -17.29
CA GLU A 336 12.76 11.96 -18.42
C GLU A 336 14.15 12.63 -18.48
N GLU A 337 14.21 13.95 -18.27
CA GLU A 337 15.44 14.76 -18.38
C GLU A 337 16.30 14.76 -17.10
N VAL A 338 15.75 14.31 -15.96
CA VAL A 338 16.37 14.46 -14.63
C VAL A 338 16.64 13.13 -13.93
N ARG A 339 15.99 12.05 -14.37
CA ARG A 339 16.18 10.72 -13.82
C ARG A 339 17.55 10.17 -14.19
N GLN A 340 18.22 9.60 -13.21
CA GLN A 340 19.43 8.83 -13.41
C GLN A 340 19.11 7.33 -13.39
N GLU A 341 20.04 6.49 -13.81
CA GLU A 341 19.87 5.04 -13.69
C GLU A 341 19.66 4.60 -12.24
N SER A 342 18.84 3.57 -12.03
CA SER A 342 18.82 2.92 -10.71
C SER A 342 20.20 2.32 -10.41
N PRO A 343 20.74 2.50 -9.19
CA PRO A 343 20.03 2.90 -7.97
C PRO A 343 20.09 4.41 -7.63
N TRP A 344 20.64 5.27 -8.49
CA TRP A 344 20.83 6.70 -8.21
C TRP A 344 19.51 7.48 -8.18
N THR A 345 18.54 7.04 -8.98
CA THR A 345 17.16 7.49 -8.87
C THR A 345 16.24 6.28 -8.73
N MET A 346 15.38 6.32 -7.72
CA MET A 346 14.33 5.33 -7.50
C MET A 346 13.01 6.04 -7.21
N MET A 347 11.98 5.72 -7.98
CA MET A 347 10.63 6.27 -7.81
C MET A 347 9.67 5.15 -7.41
N PHE A 348 8.85 5.42 -6.41
CA PHE A 348 7.69 4.60 -6.11
C PHE A 348 6.50 5.54 -6.01
N THR A 349 5.74 5.64 -7.10
CA THR A 349 4.66 6.62 -7.22
C THR A 349 5.20 8.04 -7.03
N ASP A 350 4.81 8.70 -5.94
CA ASP A 350 5.16 10.04 -5.49
C ASP A 350 6.38 10.06 -4.55
N ASP A 351 6.81 8.92 -4.02
CA ASP A 351 8.04 8.80 -3.22
C ASP A 351 9.26 8.67 -4.13
N ILE A 352 10.13 9.69 -4.16
CA ILE A 352 11.34 9.71 -5.00
C ILE A 352 12.56 9.68 -4.09
N VAL A 353 13.56 8.87 -4.45
CA VAL A 353 14.87 8.84 -3.80
C VAL A 353 15.92 9.24 -4.82
N ILE A 354 16.69 10.26 -4.47
CA ILE A 354 17.81 10.78 -5.26
C ILE A 354 19.08 10.51 -4.46
N CYS A 355 20.02 9.76 -5.03
CA CYS A 355 21.29 9.42 -4.42
C CYS A 355 22.44 10.04 -5.21
N SER A 356 23.50 10.46 -4.52
CA SER A 356 24.74 10.93 -5.14
C SER A 356 25.95 10.68 -4.23
N GLU A 357 27.13 10.63 -4.83
CA GLU A 357 28.40 10.52 -4.13
C GLU A 357 28.88 11.83 -3.50
N SER A 358 28.37 12.99 -3.96
CA SER A 358 28.68 14.30 -3.40
C SER A 358 27.43 15.08 -3.01
N ARG A 359 27.59 15.93 -2.00
CA ARG A 359 26.54 16.82 -1.48
C ARG A 359 26.10 17.83 -2.54
N GLU A 360 27.05 18.43 -3.24
CA GLU A 360 26.79 19.44 -4.26
C GLU A 360 25.99 18.83 -5.42
N GLN A 361 26.33 17.61 -5.83
CA GLN A 361 25.63 16.94 -6.91
C GLN A 361 24.22 16.51 -6.50
N VAL A 362 23.99 16.07 -5.25
CA VAL A 362 22.62 15.74 -4.80
C VAL A 362 21.76 16.99 -4.70
N GLU A 363 22.34 18.13 -4.30
CA GLU A 363 21.67 19.43 -4.25
C GLU A 363 21.27 19.90 -5.65
N GLU A 364 22.20 19.83 -6.61
CA GLU A 364 21.92 20.15 -8.01
C GLU A 364 20.83 19.24 -8.58
N ASN A 365 20.91 17.92 -8.33
CA ASN A 365 19.91 16.98 -8.78
C ASN A 365 18.54 17.28 -8.17
N LEU A 366 18.48 17.58 -6.87
CA LEU A 366 17.25 17.96 -6.18
C LEU A 366 16.62 19.20 -6.81
N GLU A 367 17.43 20.21 -7.14
CA GLU A 367 16.97 21.41 -7.84
C GLU A 367 16.44 21.11 -9.25
N ARG A 368 17.14 20.27 -10.00
CA ARG A 368 16.68 19.82 -11.34
C ARG A 368 15.34 19.09 -11.23
N TRP A 369 15.18 18.21 -10.23
CA TRP A 369 13.94 17.51 -9.95
C TRP A 369 12.80 18.45 -9.57
N ARG A 370 13.04 19.40 -8.66
CA ARG A 370 12.08 20.45 -8.32
C ARG A 370 11.66 21.18 -9.59
N PHE A 371 12.61 21.72 -10.35
CA PHE A 371 12.30 22.50 -11.55
C PHE A 371 11.48 21.69 -12.56
N ALA A 372 11.87 20.45 -12.85
CA ALA A 372 11.18 19.59 -13.81
C ALA A 372 9.72 19.29 -13.43
N LEU A 373 9.45 19.07 -12.13
CA LEU A 373 8.12 18.77 -11.61
C LEU A 373 7.26 20.03 -11.45
N GLU A 374 7.79 21.06 -10.80
CA GLU A 374 7.03 22.26 -10.42
C GLU A 374 6.65 23.10 -11.63
N ARG A 375 7.53 23.20 -12.64
CA ARG A 375 7.20 23.90 -13.90
C ARG A 375 5.99 23.27 -14.62
N ARG A 376 5.61 22.04 -14.26
CA ARG A 376 4.45 21.30 -14.81
C ARG A 376 3.32 21.12 -13.79
N GLY A 377 3.35 21.84 -12.67
CA GLY A 377 2.29 21.88 -11.68
C GLY A 377 2.36 20.79 -10.61
N MET A 378 3.45 19.99 -10.58
CA MET A 378 3.68 18.96 -9.56
C MET A 378 4.58 19.50 -8.46
N LYS A 379 3.99 19.93 -7.33
CA LYS A 379 4.70 20.63 -6.26
C LYS A 379 5.44 19.68 -5.30
N VAL A 380 6.70 19.98 -4.99
CA VAL A 380 7.51 19.23 -4.01
C VAL A 380 7.13 19.62 -2.59
N SER A 381 6.99 18.66 -1.69
CA SER A 381 6.65 18.92 -0.28
C SER A 381 7.92 19.23 0.52
N ARG A 382 8.21 20.52 0.75
CA ARG A 382 9.41 20.98 1.48
C ARG A 382 9.48 20.38 2.90
N SER A 383 8.35 20.39 3.62
CA SER A 383 8.25 19.90 5.01
C SER A 383 8.43 18.39 5.19
N LYS A 384 8.30 17.62 4.10
CA LYS A 384 8.44 16.16 4.12
C LYS A 384 9.67 15.67 3.36
N THR A 385 10.31 16.55 2.61
CA THR A 385 11.56 16.24 1.93
C THR A 385 12.64 16.19 2.99
N GLU A 386 13.34 15.07 3.07
CA GLU A 386 14.36 14.83 4.11
C GLU A 386 15.67 14.39 3.46
N TYR A 387 16.80 14.81 4.04
CA TYR A 387 18.14 14.53 3.58
C TYR A 387 18.86 13.59 4.55
N MET A 388 19.57 12.58 4.04
CA MET A 388 20.38 11.66 4.83
C MET A 388 21.78 11.52 4.22
N CYS A 389 22.80 11.49 5.07
CA CYS A 389 24.19 11.22 4.68
C CYS A 389 24.68 9.93 5.36
N VAL A 390 25.26 9.02 4.58
CA VAL A 390 25.99 7.84 5.08
C VAL A 390 27.48 8.18 5.15
N ASN A 391 28.18 7.72 6.21
CA ASN A 391 29.60 8.00 6.45
C ASN A 391 29.96 9.50 6.46
N GLU A 392 29.07 10.31 7.00
CA GLU A 392 29.25 11.76 7.13
C GLU A 392 30.62 12.13 7.70
N ARG A 393 31.35 12.98 6.99
CA ARG A 393 32.62 13.57 7.40
C ARG A 393 32.39 14.92 8.09
N GLU A 394 33.37 15.38 8.87
CA GLU A 394 33.33 16.72 9.44
C GLU A 394 33.26 17.77 8.31
N GLY A 395 32.23 18.62 8.33
CA GLY A 395 32.01 19.67 7.33
C GLY A 395 31.02 19.35 6.20
N SER A 396 30.45 18.13 6.14
CA SER A 396 29.55 17.71 5.05
C SER A 396 28.17 18.38 5.02
N GLY A 397 27.96 19.43 5.81
CA GLY A 397 26.84 20.38 5.72
C GLY A 397 25.44 19.76 5.62
N THR A 398 24.50 20.57 5.13
CA THR A 398 23.18 20.11 4.69
C THR A 398 22.99 20.42 3.21
N VAL A 399 21.92 19.88 2.65
CA VAL A 399 21.46 20.16 1.28
C VAL A 399 20.42 21.27 1.34
N ARG A 400 20.43 22.15 0.34
CA ARG A 400 19.45 23.23 0.21
C ARG A 400 18.45 22.95 -0.91
N LEU A 401 17.23 23.45 -0.74
CA LEU A 401 16.17 23.49 -1.74
C LEU A 401 15.65 24.93 -1.80
N GLN A 402 15.87 25.61 -2.93
CA GLN A 402 15.60 27.02 -3.14
C GLN A 402 16.27 27.93 -2.10
N GLY A 403 17.46 27.54 -1.64
CA GLY A 403 18.21 28.24 -0.59
C GLY A 403 17.81 27.88 0.85
N GLU A 404 16.69 27.18 1.06
CA GLU A 404 16.26 26.71 2.38
C GLU A 404 16.91 25.36 2.71
N GLU A 405 17.33 25.18 3.97
CA GLU A 405 17.93 23.92 4.41
C GLU A 405 16.91 22.78 4.46
N VAL A 406 17.21 21.70 3.76
CA VAL A 406 16.45 20.45 3.85
C VAL A 406 16.73 19.79 5.19
N LYS A 407 15.69 19.31 5.85
CA LYS A 407 15.79 18.63 7.15
C LYS A 407 16.70 17.41 7.05
N LYS A 408 17.85 17.46 7.71
CA LYS A 408 18.80 16.34 7.81
C LYS A 408 18.33 15.32 8.84
N VAL A 409 18.35 14.04 8.49
CA VAL A 409 17.89 12.93 9.34
C VAL A 409 18.89 11.77 9.36
N GLN A 410 18.95 11.09 10.51
CA GLN A 410 19.74 9.87 10.69
C GLN A 410 18.90 8.59 10.47
N GLU A 411 17.57 8.73 10.46
CA GLU A 411 16.63 7.66 10.13
C GLU A 411 15.53 8.17 9.20
N PHE A 412 15.12 7.35 8.24
CA PHE A 412 14.00 7.65 7.34
C PHE A 412 13.11 6.42 7.14
N LYS A 413 11.81 6.62 7.01
CA LYS A 413 10.85 5.53 6.74
C LYS A 413 10.53 5.46 5.24
N TYR A 414 11.28 4.66 4.51
CA TYR A 414 11.10 4.43 3.07
C TYR A 414 10.21 3.21 2.80
N LEU A 415 9.08 3.39 2.09
CA LEU A 415 8.16 2.31 1.69
C LEU A 415 7.73 1.37 2.82
N GLY A 416 7.61 1.91 4.02
CA GLY A 416 7.22 1.17 5.21
C GLY A 416 8.37 0.55 6.01
N SER A 417 9.62 0.61 5.54
CA SER A 417 10.83 0.13 6.23
C SER A 417 11.74 1.28 6.63
N THR A 418 12.38 1.18 7.80
CA THR A 418 13.28 2.21 8.32
C THR A 418 14.71 1.97 7.83
N VAL A 419 15.27 2.94 7.12
CA VAL A 419 16.69 3.00 6.77
C VAL A 419 17.41 3.96 7.73
N GLN A 420 18.66 3.64 8.07
CA GLN A 420 19.49 4.42 8.97
C GLN A 420 20.86 4.68 8.31
N SER A 421 21.40 5.88 8.48
CA SER A 421 22.71 6.30 7.96
C SER A 421 23.85 5.39 8.44
N ASN A 422 23.83 5.02 9.73
CA ASN A 422 24.80 4.12 10.35
C ASN A 422 24.58 2.62 10.00
N GLY A 423 23.49 2.31 9.28
CA GLY A 423 23.12 0.95 8.90
C GLY A 423 22.71 0.02 10.04
N GLU A 424 22.43 0.57 11.22
CA GLU A 424 21.80 -0.21 12.27
C GLU A 424 20.38 -0.62 11.87
N CYS A 425 19.93 -1.74 12.41
CA CYS A 425 18.58 -2.25 12.17
C CYS A 425 17.75 -2.41 13.46
N GLY A 426 18.29 -2.01 14.61
CA GLY A 426 17.61 -2.12 15.90
C GLY A 426 16.29 -1.34 15.94
N LYS A 427 16.24 -0.14 15.34
CA LYS A 427 15.00 0.65 15.28
C LYS A 427 13.96 0.02 14.37
N GLU A 428 14.39 -0.56 13.25
CA GLU A 428 13.49 -1.31 12.36
C GLU A 428 12.89 -2.51 13.09
N VAL A 429 13.71 -3.30 13.78
CA VAL A 429 13.26 -4.46 14.58
C VAL A 429 12.24 -4.04 15.64
N LYS A 430 12.50 -2.98 16.39
CA LYS A 430 11.54 -2.42 17.37
C LYS A 430 10.22 -2.01 16.71
N LYS A 431 10.26 -1.35 15.55
CA LYS A 431 9.06 -0.98 14.78
C LYS A 431 8.29 -2.22 14.31
N ARG A 432 8.98 -3.30 13.90
CA ARG A 432 8.35 -4.58 13.53
C ARG A 432 7.72 -5.30 14.73
N VAL A 433 8.39 -5.30 15.88
CA VAL A 433 7.84 -5.81 17.14
C VAL A 433 6.59 -5.03 17.52
N GLN A 434 6.61 -3.70 17.43
CA GLN A 434 5.45 -2.85 17.69
C GLN A 434 4.31 -3.13 16.69
N ALA A 435 4.61 -3.30 15.41
CA ALA A 435 3.61 -3.68 14.41
C ALA A 435 2.99 -5.05 14.71
N GLY A 436 3.80 -6.01 15.17
CA GLY A 436 3.35 -7.30 15.68
C GLY A 436 2.40 -7.14 16.86
N TRP A 437 2.77 -6.38 17.90
CA TRP A 437 1.91 -6.13 19.05
C TRP A 437 0.61 -5.42 18.68
N ASN A 438 0.69 -4.44 17.78
CA ASN A 438 -0.51 -3.77 17.27
C ASN A 438 -1.42 -4.76 16.55
N GLY A 439 -0.87 -5.64 15.69
CA GLY A 439 -1.64 -6.71 15.06
C GLY A 439 -2.24 -7.68 16.07
N TRP A 440 -1.48 -8.03 17.11
CA TRP A 440 -1.90 -8.95 18.16
C TRP A 440 -3.03 -8.39 19.01
N ARG A 441 -2.98 -7.10 19.38
CA ARG A 441 -4.06 -6.40 20.12
C ARG A 441 -5.39 -6.43 19.36
N LYS A 442 -5.37 -6.33 18.02
CA LYS A 442 -6.59 -6.39 17.19
C LYS A 442 -7.34 -7.70 17.30
N VAL A 443 -6.63 -8.78 17.62
CA VAL A 443 -7.16 -10.14 17.74
C VAL A 443 -7.07 -10.66 19.17
N TRP A 444 -6.75 -9.82 20.15
CA TRP A 444 -6.61 -10.18 21.56
C TRP A 444 -7.84 -10.97 22.06
N GLY A 445 -9.05 -10.50 21.75
CA GLY A 445 -10.28 -11.13 22.21
C GLY A 445 -10.47 -12.57 21.71
N VAL A 446 -9.76 -12.96 20.65
CA VAL A 446 -9.69 -14.34 20.14
C VAL A 446 -8.48 -15.07 20.71
N LEU A 447 -7.32 -14.41 20.75
CA LEU A 447 -6.07 -15.01 21.20
C LEU A 447 -6.06 -15.33 22.71
N CYS A 448 -6.78 -14.56 23.51
CA CYS A 448 -6.84 -14.74 24.97
C CYS A 448 -8.11 -15.49 25.44
N ASP A 449 -9.02 -15.85 24.54
CA ASP A 449 -10.20 -16.64 24.91
C ASP A 449 -9.80 -18.08 25.26
N ARG A 450 -10.16 -18.54 26.46
CA ARG A 450 -9.88 -19.90 26.92
C ARG A 450 -10.67 -20.98 26.17
N LYS A 451 -11.80 -20.60 25.54
CA LYS A 451 -12.63 -21.52 24.76
C LYS A 451 -12.01 -21.85 23.40
N ILE A 452 -11.06 -21.04 22.94
CA ILE A 452 -10.43 -21.20 21.63
C ILE A 452 -9.18 -22.07 21.76
N SER A 453 -9.06 -23.08 20.90
CA SER A 453 -7.95 -24.02 20.91
C SER A 453 -6.61 -23.33 20.57
N ALA A 454 -5.52 -23.86 21.14
CA ALA A 454 -4.17 -23.35 20.87
C ALA A 454 -3.80 -23.36 19.38
N ARG A 455 -4.27 -24.37 18.65
CA ARG A 455 -4.07 -24.51 17.20
C ARG A 455 -4.71 -23.37 16.40
N ILE A 456 -5.93 -22.95 16.76
CA ILE A 456 -6.61 -21.81 16.13
C ILE A 456 -5.88 -20.51 16.48
N LYS A 457 -5.50 -20.32 17.75
CA LYS A 457 -4.72 -19.15 18.19
C LYS A 457 -3.43 -19.01 17.41
N GLY A 458 -2.72 -20.12 17.19
CA GLY A 458 -1.54 -20.14 16.34
C GLY A 458 -1.82 -19.78 14.88
N LYS A 459 -2.92 -20.24 14.29
CA LYS A 459 -3.32 -19.85 12.92
C LYS A 459 -3.62 -18.35 12.84
N VAL A 460 -4.35 -17.79 13.80
CA VAL A 460 -4.61 -16.34 13.90
C VAL A 460 -3.30 -15.55 13.99
N TYR A 461 -2.37 -16.00 14.85
CA TYR A 461 -1.03 -15.40 14.95
C TYR A 461 -0.29 -15.43 13.60
N ARG A 462 -0.24 -16.58 12.92
CA ARG A 462 0.45 -16.74 11.62
C ARG A 462 -0.18 -15.88 10.51
N THR A 463 -1.48 -15.59 10.59
CA THR A 463 -2.24 -14.88 9.55
C THR A 463 -2.23 -13.35 9.76
N VAL A 464 -2.31 -12.88 11.01
CA VAL A 464 -2.50 -11.46 11.33
C VAL A 464 -1.23 -10.82 11.91
N VAL A 465 -0.54 -11.52 12.80
CA VAL A 465 0.54 -10.95 13.62
C VAL A 465 1.89 -11.11 12.94
N ARG A 466 2.22 -12.35 12.57
CA ARG A 466 3.52 -12.69 11.96
C ARG A 466 3.81 -11.90 10.68
N PRO A 467 2.87 -11.72 9.72
CA PRO A 467 3.19 -10.96 8.50
C PRO A 467 3.54 -9.50 8.79
N ALA A 468 2.94 -8.89 9.83
CA ALA A 468 3.27 -7.53 10.25
C ALA A 468 4.70 -7.43 10.84
N MET A 469 5.15 -8.48 11.54
CA MET A 469 6.52 -8.57 12.06
C MET A 469 7.55 -8.83 10.95
N LEU A 470 7.20 -9.64 9.94
CA LEU A 470 8.14 -10.07 8.89
C LEU A 470 8.34 -9.04 7.78
N TYR A 471 7.38 -8.14 7.52
CA TYR A 471 7.45 -7.22 6.39
C TYR A 471 8.79 -6.47 6.31
N GLY A 472 9.50 -6.61 5.20
CA GLY A 472 10.75 -5.90 4.92
C GLY A 472 12.00 -6.49 5.58
N LEU A 473 11.85 -7.45 6.52
CA LEU A 473 13.00 -8.07 7.20
C LEU A 473 13.84 -8.96 6.25
N GLU A 474 13.28 -9.35 5.11
CA GLU A 474 14.01 -10.05 4.04
C GLU A 474 15.14 -9.21 3.43
N THR A 475 15.12 -7.88 3.60
CA THR A 475 16.15 -6.94 3.11
C THR A 475 17.09 -6.43 4.20
N VAL A 476 16.91 -6.88 5.44
CA VAL A 476 17.62 -6.34 6.61
C VAL A 476 18.67 -7.34 7.08
N SER A 477 19.91 -6.90 7.28
CA SER A 477 20.97 -7.68 7.93
C SER A 477 20.75 -7.70 9.46
N LEU A 478 20.14 -8.77 9.98
CA LEU A 478 19.92 -8.94 11.42
C LEU A 478 21.15 -9.56 12.09
N ARG A 479 21.54 -9.00 13.24
CA ARG A 479 22.51 -9.61 14.17
C ARG A 479 21.78 -10.57 15.12
N LYS A 480 22.51 -11.51 15.72
CA LYS A 480 21.96 -12.48 16.70
C LYS A 480 21.10 -11.84 17.80
N ARG A 481 21.55 -10.70 18.35
CA ARG A 481 20.80 -9.93 19.36
C ARG A 481 19.40 -9.51 18.87
N GLN A 482 19.29 -9.06 17.63
CA GLN A 482 18.02 -8.58 17.05
C GLN A 482 17.10 -9.75 16.67
N GLU A 483 17.67 -10.87 16.20
CA GLU A 483 16.91 -12.11 16.02
C GLU A 483 16.32 -12.58 17.35
N SER A 484 17.13 -12.57 18.43
CA SER A 484 16.64 -12.89 19.78
C SER A 484 15.53 -11.93 20.25
N GLU A 485 15.61 -10.64 19.95
CA GLU A 485 14.58 -9.65 20.29
C GLU A 485 13.23 -9.97 19.62
N LEU A 486 13.26 -10.34 18.34
CA LEU A 486 12.08 -10.78 17.58
C LEU A 486 11.48 -12.06 18.16
N GLU A 487 12.32 -13.04 18.48
CA GLU A 487 11.88 -14.31 19.07
C GLU A 487 11.30 -14.15 20.48
N VAL A 488 11.89 -13.28 21.30
CA VAL A 488 11.36 -12.95 22.62
C VAL A 488 9.98 -12.31 22.50
N ALA A 489 9.79 -11.41 21.52
CA ALA A 489 8.48 -10.81 21.27
C ALA A 489 7.44 -11.85 20.81
N GLU A 490 7.79 -12.74 19.86
CA GLU A 490 6.94 -13.85 19.42
C GLU A 490 6.52 -14.73 20.61
N LEU A 491 7.49 -15.18 21.41
CA LEU A 491 7.24 -16.07 22.54
C LEU A 491 6.38 -15.40 23.61
N LYS A 492 6.57 -14.11 23.88
CA LYS A 492 5.69 -13.35 24.78
C LYS A 492 4.25 -13.35 24.29
N MET A 493 4.02 -13.06 23.01
CA MET A 493 2.67 -13.08 22.41
C MET A 493 2.02 -14.46 22.47
N LEU A 494 2.77 -15.52 22.14
CA LEU A 494 2.28 -16.90 22.16
C LEU A 494 1.96 -17.36 23.59
N ARG A 495 2.87 -17.15 24.54
CA ARG A 495 2.67 -17.48 25.95
C ARG A 495 1.43 -16.80 26.51
N PHE A 496 1.26 -15.51 26.22
CA PHE A 496 0.08 -14.76 26.62
C PHE A 496 -1.19 -15.38 26.04
N SER A 497 -1.17 -15.73 24.75
CA SER A 497 -2.32 -16.34 24.06
C SER A 497 -2.69 -17.72 24.67
N LEU A 498 -1.70 -18.47 25.15
CA LEU A 498 -1.90 -19.77 25.80
C LEU A 498 -2.18 -19.68 27.30
N GLY A 499 -2.14 -18.48 27.90
CA GLY A 499 -2.32 -18.32 29.36
C GLY A 499 -1.16 -18.88 30.18
N VAL A 500 0.03 -18.99 29.58
CA VAL A 500 1.25 -19.52 30.21
C VAL A 500 2.16 -18.37 30.59
N THR A 501 2.71 -18.41 31.80
CA THR A 501 3.67 -17.44 32.33
C THR A 501 5.10 -17.97 32.24
N ARG A 502 6.08 -17.17 32.70
CA ARG A 502 7.46 -17.66 32.86
C ARG A 502 7.62 -18.56 34.09
N LEU A 503 6.73 -18.44 35.07
CA LEU A 503 6.78 -19.22 36.32
C LEU A 503 6.42 -20.69 36.09
N ASP A 504 5.65 -20.98 35.04
CA ASP A 504 5.26 -22.34 34.68
C ASP A 504 6.43 -23.18 34.13
N ARG A 505 7.61 -22.58 33.88
CA ARG A 505 8.85 -23.23 33.40
C ARG A 505 8.68 -24.12 32.15
N ILE A 506 7.63 -23.90 31.36
CA ILE A 506 7.38 -24.63 30.11
C ILE A 506 8.42 -24.23 29.06
N ARG A 507 9.01 -25.22 28.37
CA ARG A 507 10.00 -25.01 27.30
C ARG A 507 9.40 -24.27 26.10
N ASN A 508 10.21 -23.43 25.43
CA ASN A 508 9.75 -22.61 24.31
C ASN A 508 9.32 -23.45 23.09
N GLU A 509 10.00 -24.58 22.86
CA GLU A 509 9.67 -25.53 21.79
C GLU A 509 8.26 -26.09 21.96
N TYR A 510 7.87 -26.38 23.21
CA TYR A 510 6.52 -26.87 23.53
C TYR A 510 5.44 -25.81 23.29
N ILE A 511 5.70 -24.54 23.64
CA ILE A 511 4.78 -23.42 23.35
C ILE A 511 4.54 -23.28 21.85
N ARG A 512 5.62 -23.29 21.07
CA ARG A 512 5.59 -23.22 19.61
C ARG A 512 4.87 -24.43 18.99
N GLY A 513 5.18 -25.64 19.48
CA GLY A 513 4.54 -26.89 19.05
C GLY A 513 3.04 -26.90 19.33
N THR A 514 2.63 -26.52 20.53
CA THR A 514 1.21 -26.45 20.95
C THR A 514 0.40 -25.47 20.09
N ALA A 515 1.00 -24.35 19.67
CA ALA A 515 0.38 -23.40 18.76
C ALA A 515 0.54 -23.78 17.26
N HIS A 516 1.33 -24.80 16.93
CA HIS A 516 1.77 -25.13 15.56
C HIS A 516 2.47 -23.95 14.86
N VAL A 517 3.31 -23.23 15.59
CA VAL A 517 3.97 -22.00 15.12
C VAL A 517 5.48 -22.26 15.07
N GLY A 518 6.07 -22.32 13.87
CA GLY A 518 7.54 -22.41 13.71
C GLY A 518 8.26 -21.16 14.22
N CYS A 519 9.55 -21.24 14.50
CA CYS A 519 10.32 -20.10 15.02
C CYS A 519 10.33 -18.89 14.07
N LEU A 520 10.17 -17.68 14.62
CA LEU A 520 10.24 -16.45 13.82
C LEU A 520 11.60 -16.26 13.14
N GLY A 521 12.72 -16.56 13.81
CA GLY A 521 14.06 -16.47 13.22
C GLY A 521 14.22 -17.34 11.98
N ASP A 522 13.74 -18.59 12.03
CA ASP A 522 13.73 -19.49 10.87
C ASP A 522 12.85 -18.94 9.74
N LYS A 523 11.72 -18.31 10.06
CA LYS A 523 10.86 -17.68 9.06
C LYS A 523 11.49 -16.44 8.41
N VAL A 524 12.29 -15.67 9.14
CA VAL A 524 13.08 -14.59 8.55
C VAL A 524 14.11 -15.15 7.59
N ARG A 525 14.84 -16.21 7.98
CA ARG A 525 15.81 -16.90 7.11
C ARG A 525 15.15 -17.46 5.85
N GLU A 526 14.00 -18.12 5.99
CA GLU A 526 13.21 -18.62 4.85
C GLU A 526 12.78 -17.49 3.91
N ALA A 527 12.33 -16.35 4.46
CA ALA A 527 11.96 -15.18 3.65
C ALA A 527 13.15 -14.60 2.88
N ARG A 528 14.32 -14.50 3.52
CA ARG A 528 15.57 -14.08 2.85
C ARG A 528 15.98 -15.04 1.74
N LEU A 529 15.97 -16.35 1.99
CA LEU A 529 16.33 -17.34 0.97
C LEU A 529 15.36 -17.32 -0.21
N ARG A 530 14.05 -17.15 0.06
CA ARG A 530 13.05 -16.97 -0.99
C ARG A 530 13.30 -15.71 -1.80
N TRP A 531 13.66 -14.61 -1.14
CA TRP A 531 14.01 -13.34 -1.78
C TRP A 531 15.28 -13.48 -2.62
N PHE A 532 16.36 -14.03 -2.07
CA PHE A 532 17.60 -14.30 -2.79
C PHE A 532 17.35 -15.18 -4.02
N GLY A 533 16.59 -16.27 -3.87
CA GLY A 533 16.19 -17.10 -5.00
C GLY A 533 15.33 -16.35 -6.03
N HIS A 534 14.50 -15.39 -5.60
CA HIS A 534 13.79 -14.51 -6.51
C HIS A 534 14.77 -13.67 -7.33
N VAL A 535 15.74 -13.03 -6.68
CA VAL A 535 16.78 -12.21 -7.33
C VAL A 535 17.61 -13.03 -8.32
N GLN A 536 18.07 -14.22 -7.92
CA GLN A 536 18.92 -15.08 -8.75
C GLN A 536 18.22 -15.60 -10.03
N ARG A 537 16.89 -15.76 -10.00
CA ARG A 537 16.10 -16.18 -11.17
C ARG A 537 15.83 -15.04 -12.16
N ARG A 538 16.22 -13.80 -11.86
CA ARG A 538 16.04 -12.66 -12.75
C ARG A 538 17.25 -12.47 -13.66
N GLU A 539 16.99 -11.77 -14.77
CA GLU A 539 18.00 -11.31 -15.73
C GLU A 539 19.01 -10.37 -15.06
N SER A 540 20.20 -10.20 -15.67
CA SER A 540 21.29 -9.39 -15.13
C SER A 540 20.93 -7.91 -14.97
N GLU A 541 20.08 -7.38 -15.84
CA GLU A 541 19.63 -5.98 -15.82
C GLU A 541 18.71 -5.66 -14.64
N TYR A 542 18.07 -6.68 -14.05
CA TYR A 542 17.19 -6.48 -12.90
C TYR A 542 17.97 -5.91 -11.72
N ILE A 543 17.40 -4.86 -11.10
CA ILE A 543 18.09 -4.08 -10.05
C ILE A 543 18.65 -4.95 -8.92
N GLY A 544 17.95 -6.00 -8.49
CA GLY A 544 18.45 -6.87 -7.44
C GLY A 544 19.75 -7.58 -7.82
N ARG A 545 19.93 -7.94 -9.09
CA ARG A 545 21.17 -8.55 -9.63
C ARG A 545 22.26 -7.50 -9.77
N ARG A 546 21.97 -6.39 -10.46
CA ARG A 546 22.87 -5.23 -10.56
C ARG A 546 23.43 -4.80 -9.21
N MET A 547 22.58 -4.73 -8.18
CA MET A 547 23.00 -4.33 -6.84
C MET A 547 23.87 -5.36 -6.13
N LEU A 548 23.68 -6.66 -6.35
CA LEU A 548 24.59 -7.67 -5.81
C LEU A 548 25.96 -7.59 -6.50
N ASP A 549 25.95 -7.48 -7.82
CA ASP A 549 27.14 -7.52 -8.68
C ASP A 549 27.91 -6.17 -8.72
N MET A 550 27.31 -5.08 -8.25
CA MET A 550 27.91 -3.74 -8.24
C MET A 550 29.18 -3.69 -7.36
N GLU A 551 30.35 -3.52 -7.95
CA GLU A 551 31.57 -3.27 -7.20
C GLU A 551 31.77 -1.78 -6.93
N LEU A 552 32.13 -1.42 -5.68
CA LEU A 552 32.56 -0.06 -5.37
C LEU A 552 34.08 -0.01 -5.22
N PRO A 553 34.76 0.97 -5.82
CA PRO A 553 36.17 1.22 -5.54
C PRO A 553 36.34 1.69 -4.08
N GLY A 554 37.19 1.01 -3.30
CA GLY A 554 37.51 1.39 -1.91
C GLY A 554 38.17 0.31 -1.06
N ARG A 555 38.85 0.70 0.03
CA ARG A 555 39.43 -0.24 1.01
C ARG A 555 38.34 -0.73 1.98
N ARG A 556 38.14 -2.05 2.01
CA ARG A 556 37.18 -2.74 2.88
C ARG A 556 37.53 -2.56 4.37
N GLN A 557 36.54 -2.22 5.19
CA GLN A 557 36.69 -2.28 6.64
C GLN A 557 36.87 -3.75 7.10
N ARG A 558 37.86 -4.05 7.97
CA ARG A 558 38.06 -5.41 8.50
C ARG A 558 36.77 -5.92 9.16
N GLY A 559 36.21 -7.02 8.63
CA GLY A 559 35.00 -7.68 9.18
C GLY A 559 33.66 -7.39 8.49
N GLY A 560 33.62 -6.56 7.44
CA GLY A 560 32.39 -6.35 6.66
C GLY A 560 31.99 -7.59 5.85
N ILE A 561 30.81 -8.15 6.07
CA ILE A 561 30.25 -9.28 5.29
C ILE A 561 29.41 -8.69 4.15
N TRP A 562 29.67 -9.12 2.91
CA TRP A 562 28.74 -8.91 1.81
C TRP A 562 27.58 -9.90 1.96
N MET A 563 26.35 -9.42 1.84
CA MET A 563 25.15 -10.28 1.89
C MET A 563 25.10 -11.24 0.71
#